data_AF-A0A3A4R117-F1
#
_entry.id   AF-A0A3A4R117-F1
#
_cell.length_a   1.000
_cell.length_b   1.000
_cell.length_c   1.000
_cell.angle_alpha   90.00
_cell.angle_beta   90.00
_cell.angle_gamma   90.00
#
_symmetry.space_group_name_H-M   'P 1'
#
loop_
_entity.id
_entity.type
_entity.pdbx_description
1 polymer ?
#
loop_
_entity_poly.entity_id
_entity_poly.type
_entity_poly.pdbx_seq_one_letter_code
_entity_poly.pdbx_strand_id
1 'polypeptide(L)'
;MFSIRRIYDDVLPVDRHALSQVQQILREQFPLVSSEDIEKIPVQLKDPLTFQYRVTLFVAEDLRGTVRGFALLLYFSDLNFCYLDYISAARLETGKGIGGILYERVREEALELGAVGLFMECLPDDPALCRDKKILKQNQARLVFYERFGVRPIANTKYETPLKPEDDNPPYLLFDDLGRKKPLQRNYARRIVRTILERKYPDVCPTKYISMVVSSFKDNPIKMMEFRYIKPEQVSALMPHVPDDKKIILTVNDIHEIHHVRERGYVESPVRIKAIKKELERTNLFLQVKTKHYPQKNIEAVHDKKYVDYFKSVCEVIEKGKSIYPYVFPIRNRTRPPVELPMRAGYYCIDTFTPINENAWCAAKRAVDCALTAADFILKGSRLAYALVRPPGHHAEINSFGGFCYLNSAAIAAHRLSRFGKVAILDIDYHHGNGQQHIFYNRNDVLTISIHGHPKFAYPFFTGFKDEKGEGDGLGFNVNYPLPEKITPEKYCETLQNAIGKIEGYQPEFVVVALGVDTAKGDPTGTWSMRPADFFTIGKLIGAIKKPILFSQEGGYNSRQIGVNVRQFFQGVRHTHR
;
A
#
# COMPACT_ATOMS: atom_id res chain seq x y z
N MET A 1 18.95 -10.77 4.33
CA MET A 1 18.05 -9.68 3.92
C MET A 1 18.84 -8.79 2.99
N PHE A 2 18.32 -8.47 1.82
CA PHE A 2 18.99 -7.66 0.80
C PHE A 2 18.11 -6.45 0.50
N SER A 3 18.71 -5.30 0.22
CA SER A 3 18.00 -4.08 -0.20
C SER A 3 18.32 -3.77 -1.66
N ILE A 4 17.35 -3.23 -2.41
CA ILE A 4 17.61 -2.73 -3.76
C ILE A 4 17.78 -1.22 -3.72
N ARG A 5 18.92 -0.76 -4.24
CA ARG A 5 19.27 0.66 -4.30
C ARG A 5 19.37 1.11 -5.75
N ARG A 6 19.02 2.37 -6.01
CA ARG A 6 19.20 3.04 -7.31
C ARG A 6 20.49 3.86 -7.29
N ILE A 7 21.24 3.76 -8.37
CA ILE A 7 22.48 4.49 -8.60
C ILE A 7 22.32 5.26 -9.91
N TYR A 8 22.51 6.57 -9.84
CA TYR A 8 22.42 7.49 -10.99
C TYR A 8 23.78 8.05 -11.40
N ASP A 9 24.80 7.94 -10.55
CA ASP A 9 26.16 8.40 -10.79
C ASP A 9 27.14 7.62 -9.89
N ASP A 10 28.43 7.93 -9.97
CA ASP A 10 29.49 7.29 -9.17
C ASP A 10 30.13 8.27 -8.15
N VAL A 11 29.43 9.36 -7.80
CA VAL A 11 30.01 10.45 -7.00
C VAL A 11 30.29 9.98 -5.56
N LEU A 12 29.42 9.15 -5.00
CA LEU A 12 29.60 8.61 -3.66
C LEU A 12 30.56 7.40 -3.66
N PRO A 13 31.44 7.26 -2.64
CA PRO A 13 32.33 6.10 -2.52
C PRO A 13 31.60 4.74 -2.54
N VAL A 14 30.41 4.68 -1.93
CA VAL A 14 29.58 3.47 -1.92
C VAL A 14 29.09 3.09 -3.32
N ASP A 15 28.80 4.08 -4.17
CA ASP A 15 28.36 3.86 -5.55
C ASP A 15 29.50 3.39 -6.43
N ARG A 16 30.70 3.96 -6.27
CA ARG A 16 31.91 3.45 -6.94
C ARG A 16 32.18 1.99 -6.59
N HIS A 17 32.04 1.64 -5.31
CA HIS A 17 32.25 0.27 -4.88
C HIS A 17 31.22 -0.68 -5.47
N ALA A 18 29.94 -0.31 -5.46
CA ALA A 18 28.88 -1.09 -6.09
C ALA A 18 29.10 -1.25 -7.61
N LEU A 19 29.48 -0.17 -8.30
CA LEU A 19 29.81 -0.19 -9.73
C LEU A 19 30.96 -1.13 -10.05
N SER A 20 32.05 -1.11 -9.27
CA SER A 20 33.17 -2.05 -9.48
C SER A 20 32.74 -3.51 -9.36
N GLN A 21 31.86 -3.83 -8.41
CA GLN A 21 31.30 -5.17 -8.26
C GLN A 21 30.39 -5.53 -9.43
N VAL A 22 29.57 -4.59 -9.92
CA VAL A 22 28.72 -4.78 -11.11
C VAL A 22 29.57 -5.04 -12.36
N GLN A 23 30.62 -4.26 -12.59
CA GLN A 23 31.55 -4.46 -13.71
C GLN A 23 32.24 -5.83 -13.61
N GLN A 24 32.61 -6.28 -12.41
CA GLN A 24 33.13 -7.63 -12.20
C GLN A 24 32.10 -8.70 -12.55
N ILE A 25 30.86 -8.58 -12.06
CA ILE A 25 29.78 -9.54 -12.40
C ILE A 25 29.53 -9.55 -13.90
N LEU A 26 29.58 -8.40 -14.59
CA LEU A 26 29.45 -8.32 -16.05
C LEU A 26 30.55 -9.12 -16.77
N ARG A 27 31.82 -8.94 -16.39
CA ARG A 27 32.94 -9.69 -16.98
C ARG A 27 32.81 -11.21 -16.76
N GLU A 28 32.33 -11.62 -15.60
CA GLU A 28 32.16 -13.04 -15.26
C GLU A 28 30.95 -13.70 -15.94
N GLN A 29 29.82 -12.98 -16.03
CA GLN A 29 28.54 -13.55 -16.49
C GLN A 29 28.28 -13.33 -17.99
N PHE A 30 28.93 -12.34 -18.61
CA PHE A 30 28.71 -11.98 -20.01
C PHE A 30 30.06 -11.88 -20.76
N PRO A 31 30.74 -13.02 -20.99
CA PRO A 31 32.08 -13.04 -21.58
C PRO A 31 32.14 -12.52 -23.03
N LEU A 32 30.99 -12.37 -23.69
CA LEU A 32 30.88 -11.81 -25.04
C LEU A 32 30.77 -10.29 -25.06
N VAL A 33 30.55 -9.64 -23.91
CA VAL A 33 30.50 -8.18 -23.81
C VAL A 33 31.92 -7.64 -23.81
N SER A 34 32.18 -6.62 -24.64
CA SER A 34 33.51 -6.03 -24.74
C SER A 34 33.91 -5.36 -23.41
N SER A 35 35.21 -5.33 -23.12
CA SER A 35 35.70 -4.62 -21.92
C SER A 35 35.38 -3.13 -21.99
N GLU A 36 35.41 -2.53 -23.18
CA GLU A 36 35.04 -1.13 -23.42
C GLU A 36 33.57 -0.85 -23.04
N ASP A 37 32.65 -1.76 -23.38
CA ASP A 37 31.24 -1.64 -23.01
C ASP A 37 30.99 -1.73 -21.50
N ILE A 38 31.86 -2.40 -20.76
CA ILE A 38 31.77 -2.49 -19.30
C ILE A 38 32.36 -1.24 -18.64
N GLU A 39 33.45 -0.71 -19.18
CA GLU A 39 34.11 0.50 -18.66
C GLU A 39 33.33 1.79 -18.96
N LYS A 40 32.47 1.81 -19.98
CA LYS A 40 31.65 3.00 -20.29
C LYS A 40 30.47 3.23 -19.34
N ILE A 41 30.06 2.24 -18.54
CA ILE A 41 28.85 2.32 -17.69
C ILE A 41 28.86 3.53 -16.73
N PRO A 42 29.95 3.81 -15.99
CA PRO A 42 30.02 4.99 -15.12
C PRO A 42 29.87 6.31 -15.88
N VAL A 43 30.34 6.38 -17.13
CA VAL A 43 30.19 7.56 -18.00
C VAL A 43 28.73 7.70 -18.45
N GLN A 44 28.10 6.61 -18.87
CA GLN A 44 26.70 6.60 -19.28
C GLN A 44 25.73 7.03 -18.17
N LEU A 45 26.05 6.72 -16.91
CA LEU A 45 25.27 7.19 -15.76
C LEU A 45 25.25 8.72 -15.63
N LYS A 46 26.38 9.37 -15.94
CA LYS A 46 26.55 10.83 -15.76
C LYS A 46 26.14 11.67 -16.96
N ASP A 47 26.24 11.13 -18.17
CA ASP A 47 26.11 11.90 -19.41
C ASP A 47 24.91 11.48 -20.28
N PRO A 48 23.66 11.73 -19.82
CA PRO A 48 22.48 11.36 -20.59
C PRO A 48 22.33 12.14 -21.91
N LEU A 49 23.03 13.27 -22.07
CA LEU A 49 22.93 14.12 -23.25
C LEU A 49 23.66 13.51 -24.44
N THR A 50 24.91 13.06 -24.24
CA THR A 50 25.71 12.42 -25.30
C THR A 50 25.06 11.13 -25.76
N PHE A 51 24.57 10.31 -24.82
CA PHE A 51 23.95 9.02 -25.14
C PHE A 51 22.47 9.13 -25.57
N GLN A 52 21.81 10.27 -25.34
CA GLN A 52 20.39 10.51 -25.66
C GLN A 52 19.43 9.51 -24.97
N TYR A 53 19.82 9.03 -23.79
CA TYR A 53 18.99 8.27 -22.85
C TYR A 53 19.56 8.41 -21.44
N ARG A 54 18.72 8.27 -20.41
CA ARG A 54 19.14 8.26 -19.01
C ARG A 54 19.38 6.84 -18.53
N VAL A 55 20.53 6.58 -17.93
CA VAL A 55 20.84 5.28 -17.32
C VAL A 55 20.46 5.29 -15.84
N THR A 56 19.93 4.18 -15.34
CA THR A 56 19.71 3.92 -13.92
C THR A 56 20.19 2.51 -13.61
N LEU A 57 21.12 2.41 -12.66
CA LEU A 57 21.62 1.12 -12.19
C LEU A 57 20.89 0.73 -10.90
N PHE A 58 20.32 -0.47 -10.88
CA PHE A 58 19.74 -1.07 -9.69
C PHE A 58 20.70 -2.10 -9.14
N VAL A 59 21.02 -2.03 -7.86
CA VAL A 59 21.89 -3.01 -7.18
C VAL A 59 21.16 -3.65 -6.02
N ALA A 60 21.15 -4.98 -5.98
CA ALA A 60 20.67 -5.76 -4.85
C ALA A 60 21.86 -6.03 -3.92
N GLU A 61 21.91 -5.33 -2.79
CA GLU A 61 23.05 -5.34 -1.86
C GLU A 61 22.67 -6.04 -0.54
N ASP A 62 23.62 -6.74 0.06
CA ASP A 62 23.46 -7.25 1.43
C ASP A 62 23.85 -6.22 2.50
N LEU A 63 23.62 -6.55 3.77
CA LEU A 63 23.94 -5.66 4.90
C LEU A 63 25.43 -5.29 5.00
N ARG A 64 26.32 -5.98 4.25
CA ARG A 64 27.75 -5.70 4.20
C ARG A 64 28.14 -4.89 2.96
N GLY A 65 27.17 -4.47 2.14
CA GLY A 65 27.42 -3.76 0.87
C GLY A 65 27.89 -4.65 -0.28
N THR A 66 27.75 -5.97 -0.15
CA THR A 66 28.10 -6.90 -1.24
C THR A 66 26.97 -6.94 -2.27
N VAL A 67 27.26 -6.65 -3.53
CA VAL A 67 26.31 -6.73 -4.63
C VAL A 67 26.02 -8.20 -4.95
N ARG A 68 24.77 -8.61 -4.79
CA ARG A 68 24.27 -9.96 -5.08
C ARG A 68 23.59 -10.07 -6.44
N GLY A 69 23.29 -8.94 -7.06
CA GLY A 69 22.74 -8.85 -8.41
C GLY A 69 22.51 -7.41 -8.80
N PHE A 70 22.28 -7.17 -10.08
CA PHE A 70 22.05 -5.83 -10.61
C PHE A 70 21.12 -5.84 -11.82
N ALA A 71 20.57 -4.67 -12.15
CA ALA A 71 19.89 -4.42 -13.41
C ALA A 71 20.25 -3.03 -13.94
N LEU A 72 20.48 -2.91 -15.25
CA LEU A 72 20.83 -1.65 -15.92
C LEU A 72 19.67 -1.22 -16.82
N LEU A 73 19.02 -0.11 -16.47
CA LEU A 73 17.85 0.41 -17.16
C LEU A 73 18.21 1.68 -17.94
N LEU A 74 17.84 1.73 -19.22
CA LEU A 74 17.96 2.90 -20.07
C LEU A 74 16.57 3.52 -20.29
N TYR A 75 16.41 4.81 -20.06
CA TYR A 75 15.16 5.53 -20.27
C TYR A 75 15.31 6.56 -21.40
N PHE A 76 14.50 6.39 -22.44
CA PHE A 76 14.45 7.26 -23.62
C PHE A 76 13.24 8.19 -23.47
N SER A 77 13.47 9.40 -22.99
CA SER A 77 12.42 10.35 -22.61
C SER A 77 11.65 10.94 -23.80
N ASP A 78 12.28 11.01 -24.98
CA ASP A 78 11.66 11.54 -26.22
C ASP A 78 10.54 10.64 -26.75
N LEU A 79 10.67 9.32 -26.56
CA LEU A 79 9.67 8.32 -26.93
C LEU A 79 9.04 7.63 -25.72
N ASN A 80 9.31 8.11 -24.50
CA ASN A 80 8.81 7.55 -23.25
C ASN A 80 8.83 6.02 -23.21
N PHE A 81 9.99 5.39 -23.45
CA PHE A 81 10.14 3.95 -23.28
C PHE A 81 11.38 3.62 -22.46
N CYS A 82 11.37 2.45 -21.82
CA CYS A 82 12.54 1.93 -21.13
C CYS A 82 13.13 0.75 -21.90
N TYR A 83 14.43 0.59 -21.83
CA TYR A 83 15.16 -0.56 -22.34
C TYR A 83 15.96 -1.18 -21.19
N LEU A 84 15.69 -2.43 -20.84
CA LEU A 84 16.48 -3.18 -19.87
C LEU A 84 17.68 -3.80 -20.59
N ASP A 85 18.86 -3.28 -20.29
CA ASP A 85 20.09 -3.69 -20.97
C ASP A 85 20.67 -4.96 -20.37
N TYR A 86 20.90 -4.94 -19.05
CA TYR A 86 21.43 -6.07 -18.32
C TYR A 86 20.59 -6.37 -17.09
N ILE A 87 20.45 -7.64 -16.76
CA ILE A 87 19.96 -8.10 -15.46
C ILE A 87 20.69 -9.40 -15.11
N SER A 88 21.28 -9.44 -13.92
CA SER A 88 22.06 -10.61 -13.50
C SER A 88 22.16 -10.75 -11.99
N ALA A 89 22.36 -11.99 -11.52
CA ALA A 89 22.73 -12.30 -10.15
C ALA A 89 24.22 -12.68 -10.09
N ALA A 90 24.88 -12.39 -8.97
CA ALA A 90 26.34 -12.48 -8.83
C ALA A 90 26.91 -13.91 -8.74
N ARG A 91 26.10 -14.97 -8.60
CA ARG A 91 26.60 -16.36 -8.49
C ARG A 91 25.83 -17.32 -9.41
N LEU A 92 26.57 -18.26 -10.00
CA LEU A 92 26.09 -19.35 -10.87
C LEU A 92 25.22 -20.40 -10.13
N GLU A 93 25.23 -20.42 -8.79
CA GLU A 93 24.43 -21.36 -8.00
C GLU A 93 23.21 -20.69 -7.37
N THR A 94 22.05 -20.95 -7.98
CA THR A 94 20.69 -20.70 -7.46
C THR A 94 20.32 -19.22 -7.22
N GLY A 95 19.87 -18.57 -8.29
CA GLY A 95 19.06 -17.34 -8.24
C GLY A 95 17.70 -17.58 -7.57
N LYS A 96 17.69 -17.78 -6.25
CA LYS A 96 16.47 -17.79 -5.43
C LYS A 96 15.93 -16.35 -5.33
N GLY A 97 15.19 -15.92 -6.33
CA GLY A 97 14.33 -14.73 -6.29
C GLY A 97 14.97 -13.38 -6.64
N ILE A 98 16.30 -13.20 -6.53
CA ILE A 98 16.96 -11.89 -6.76
C ILE A 98 16.63 -11.31 -8.13
N GLY A 99 16.78 -12.09 -9.20
CA GLY A 99 16.47 -11.63 -10.56
C GLY A 99 15.00 -11.22 -10.72
N GLY A 100 14.06 -11.93 -10.08
CA GLY A 100 12.65 -11.57 -10.09
C GLY A 100 12.39 -10.24 -9.40
N ILE A 101 12.94 -10.04 -8.20
CA ILE A 101 12.77 -8.80 -7.44
C ILE A 101 13.43 -7.61 -8.17
N LEU A 102 14.62 -7.80 -8.75
CA LEU A 102 15.27 -6.77 -9.58
C LEU A 102 14.42 -6.41 -10.79
N TYR A 103 13.89 -7.41 -11.50
CA TYR A 103 13.05 -7.17 -12.67
C TYR A 103 11.76 -6.43 -12.31
N GLU A 104 11.10 -6.83 -11.23
CA GLU A 104 9.92 -6.11 -10.73
C GLU A 104 10.27 -4.66 -10.37
N ARG A 105 11.40 -4.41 -9.71
CA ARG A 105 11.84 -3.04 -9.41
C ARG A 105 12.10 -2.21 -10.67
N VAL A 106 12.63 -2.83 -11.73
CA VAL A 106 12.81 -2.18 -13.04
C VAL A 106 11.45 -1.84 -13.66
N ARG A 107 10.48 -2.76 -13.63
CA ARG A 107 9.11 -2.51 -14.13
C ARG A 107 8.44 -1.35 -13.40
N GLU A 108 8.63 -1.27 -12.08
CA GLU A 108 8.13 -0.16 -11.27
C GLU A 108 8.75 1.17 -11.67
N GLU A 109 10.07 1.23 -11.87
CA GLU A 109 10.72 2.45 -12.34
C GLU A 109 10.18 2.87 -13.71
N ALA A 110 10.03 1.92 -14.64
CA ALA A 110 9.46 2.20 -15.96
C ALA A 110 8.03 2.75 -15.86
N LEU A 111 7.21 2.24 -14.92
CA LEU A 111 5.88 2.77 -14.65
C LEU A 111 5.90 4.19 -14.07
N GLU A 112 6.83 4.47 -13.15
CA GLU A 112 7.02 5.79 -12.52
C GLU A 112 7.49 6.84 -13.53
N LEU A 113 8.40 6.48 -14.43
CA LEU A 113 8.86 7.30 -15.54
C LEU A 113 7.78 7.52 -16.61
N GLY A 114 6.59 6.91 -16.46
CA GLY A 114 5.50 7.04 -17.41
C GLY A 114 5.72 6.29 -18.72
N ALA A 115 6.67 5.34 -18.76
CA ALA A 115 7.06 4.66 -19.97
C ALA A 115 5.89 3.88 -20.60
N VAL A 116 5.86 3.81 -21.94
CA VAL A 116 4.88 3.04 -22.72
C VAL A 116 5.01 1.53 -22.46
N GLY A 117 6.23 1.09 -22.19
CA GLY A 117 6.58 -0.28 -21.87
C GLY A 117 8.10 -0.41 -21.71
N LEU A 118 8.53 -1.64 -21.42
CA LEU A 118 9.92 -2.00 -21.21
C LEU A 118 10.35 -3.00 -22.29
N PHE A 119 11.40 -2.66 -23.03
CA PHE A 119 11.99 -3.48 -24.08
C PHE A 119 13.25 -4.15 -23.57
N MET A 120 13.55 -5.36 -24.04
CA MET A 120 14.83 -6.01 -23.78
C MET A 120 15.15 -7.01 -24.87
N GLU A 121 16.42 -7.37 -24.97
CA GLU A 121 16.86 -8.45 -25.83
C GLU A 121 17.01 -9.73 -25.05
N CYS A 122 16.63 -10.84 -25.66
CA CYS A 122 16.95 -12.17 -25.18
C CYS A 122 17.44 -13.01 -26.36
N LEU A 123 18.57 -13.69 -26.17
CA LEU A 123 19.09 -14.61 -27.17
C LEU A 123 18.07 -15.73 -27.48
N PRO A 124 18.08 -16.26 -28.71
CA PRO A 124 17.01 -17.10 -29.21
C PRO A 124 17.07 -18.52 -28.64
N ASP A 125 15.90 -19.16 -28.53
CA ASP A 125 15.73 -20.56 -28.14
C ASP A 125 15.43 -21.49 -29.33
N ASP A 126 15.61 -20.97 -30.55
CA ASP A 126 15.54 -21.73 -31.79
C ASP A 126 16.91 -22.37 -32.10
N PRO A 127 16.99 -23.71 -32.19
CA PRO A 127 18.22 -24.41 -32.59
C PRO A 127 18.77 -23.98 -33.96
N ALA A 128 17.96 -23.39 -34.85
CA ALA A 128 18.41 -22.84 -36.12
C ALA A 128 19.18 -21.51 -35.97
N LEU A 129 18.95 -20.79 -34.87
CA LEU A 129 19.55 -19.48 -34.57
C LEU A 129 20.60 -19.55 -33.45
N CYS A 130 20.75 -20.69 -32.78
CA CYS A 130 21.70 -20.92 -31.71
C CYS A 130 22.29 -22.33 -31.83
N ARG A 131 23.55 -22.42 -32.25
CA ARG A 131 24.22 -23.71 -32.54
C ARG A 131 24.69 -24.43 -31.28
N ASP A 132 25.09 -23.68 -30.25
CA ASP A 132 25.60 -24.24 -28.98
C ASP A 132 24.44 -24.67 -28.07
N LYS A 133 24.33 -25.98 -27.80
CA LYS A 133 23.28 -26.57 -26.95
C LYS A 133 23.28 -26.04 -25.51
N LYS A 134 24.43 -25.67 -24.95
CA LYS A 134 24.54 -25.14 -23.59
C LYS A 134 24.00 -23.70 -23.55
N ILE A 135 24.35 -22.88 -24.55
CA ILE A 135 23.81 -21.52 -24.71
C ILE A 135 22.30 -21.58 -24.95
N LEU A 136 21.83 -22.48 -25.82
CA LEU A 136 20.41 -22.69 -26.10
C LEU A 136 19.61 -22.95 -24.81
N LYS A 137 20.10 -23.84 -23.95
CA LYS A 137 19.45 -24.14 -22.65
C LYS A 137 19.41 -22.92 -21.72
N GLN A 138 20.43 -22.08 -21.74
CA GLN A 138 20.45 -20.82 -20.98
C GLN A 138 19.45 -19.81 -21.54
N ASN A 139 19.33 -19.72 -22.87
CA ASN A 139 18.37 -18.85 -23.56
C ASN A 139 16.93 -19.25 -23.24
N GLN A 140 16.64 -20.56 -23.26
CA GLN A 140 15.35 -21.12 -22.81
C GLN A 140 15.05 -20.70 -21.37
N ALA A 141 16.00 -20.83 -20.45
CA ALA A 141 15.81 -20.44 -19.06
C ALA A 141 15.52 -18.93 -18.89
N ARG A 142 16.15 -18.08 -19.71
CA ARG A 142 15.90 -16.62 -19.73
C ARG A 142 14.50 -16.30 -20.28
N LEU A 143 14.06 -16.96 -21.35
CA LEU A 143 12.71 -16.79 -21.86
C LEU A 143 11.64 -17.29 -20.88
N VAL A 144 11.87 -18.44 -20.22
CA VAL A 144 11.02 -18.93 -19.11
C VAL A 144 10.93 -17.89 -18.01
N PHE A 145 12.03 -17.21 -17.67
CA PHE A 145 12.03 -16.14 -16.68
C PHE A 145 11.13 -14.98 -17.09
N TYR A 146 11.24 -14.47 -18.31
CA TYR A 146 10.42 -13.36 -18.81
C TYR A 146 8.95 -13.74 -19.02
N GLU A 147 8.65 -14.96 -19.48
CA GLU A 147 7.28 -15.43 -19.63
C GLU A 147 6.51 -15.46 -18.30
N ARG A 148 7.19 -15.65 -17.15
CA ARG A 148 6.55 -15.55 -15.81
C ARG A 148 5.92 -14.18 -15.58
N PHE A 149 6.46 -13.14 -16.22
CA PHE A 149 5.95 -11.78 -16.15
C PHE A 149 5.00 -11.43 -17.29
N GLY A 150 4.66 -12.40 -18.16
CA GLY A 150 3.82 -12.20 -19.35
C GLY A 150 4.58 -11.64 -20.55
N VAL A 151 5.91 -11.54 -20.45
CA VAL A 151 6.77 -10.90 -21.44
C VAL A 151 7.23 -11.92 -22.46
N ARG A 152 7.08 -11.58 -23.74
CA ARG A 152 7.31 -12.48 -24.88
C ARG A 152 8.05 -11.76 -26.00
N PRO A 153 8.71 -12.49 -26.92
CA PRO A 153 9.24 -11.91 -28.15
C PRO A 153 8.15 -11.27 -29.00
N ILE A 154 8.50 -10.19 -29.71
CA ILE A 154 7.65 -9.61 -30.76
C ILE A 154 7.70 -10.55 -31.98
N ALA A 155 6.52 -10.92 -32.50
CA ALA A 155 6.40 -11.84 -33.62
C ALA A 155 6.51 -11.13 -34.98
N ASN A 156 6.81 -11.92 -36.02
CA ASN A 156 6.83 -11.50 -37.43
C ASN A 156 7.79 -10.34 -37.71
N THR A 157 8.96 -10.33 -37.07
CA THR A 157 9.99 -9.33 -37.31
C THR A 157 11.20 -9.95 -37.99
N LYS A 158 12.18 -9.10 -38.34
CA LYS A 158 13.52 -9.50 -38.76
C LYS A 158 14.56 -9.07 -37.73
N TYR A 159 14.16 -8.80 -36.49
CA TYR A 159 15.08 -8.36 -35.44
C TYR A 159 16.11 -9.44 -35.13
N GLU A 160 15.68 -10.70 -35.19
CA GLU A 160 16.47 -11.92 -35.09
C GLU A 160 17.30 -12.23 -36.36
N THR A 161 17.58 -11.23 -37.21
CA THR A 161 18.48 -11.41 -38.36
C THR A 161 19.91 -11.11 -37.94
N PRO A 162 20.88 -12.03 -38.16
CA PRO A 162 22.30 -11.79 -37.92
C PRO A 162 22.83 -10.54 -38.64
N LEU A 163 23.76 -9.81 -38.03
CA LEU A 163 24.42 -8.67 -38.68
C LEU A 163 25.37 -9.13 -39.78
N LYS A 164 26.10 -10.21 -39.53
CA LYS A 164 26.91 -10.93 -40.50
C LYS A 164 26.40 -12.37 -40.65
N PRO A 165 26.49 -12.99 -41.84
CA PRO A 165 26.02 -14.36 -42.06
C PRO A 165 26.63 -15.43 -41.13
N GLU A 166 27.84 -15.17 -40.64
CA GLU A 166 28.57 -16.02 -39.71
C GLU A 166 28.18 -15.85 -38.23
N ASP A 167 27.47 -14.77 -37.89
CA ASP A 167 27.08 -14.49 -36.51
C ASP A 167 26.03 -15.51 -36.04
N ASP A 168 26.17 -15.97 -34.80
CA ASP A 168 25.24 -16.89 -34.13
C ASP A 168 24.53 -16.16 -32.99
N ASN A 169 23.32 -16.60 -32.62
CA ASN A 169 22.49 -16.02 -31.56
C ASN A 169 21.99 -14.58 -31.81
N PRO A 170 21.39 -14.26 -32.97
CA PRO A 170 20.73 -12.97 -33.16
C PRO A 170 19.56 -12.83 -32.15
N PRO A 171 19.48 -11.73 -31.39
CA PRO A 171 18.53 -11.64 -30.28
C PRO A 171 17.08 -11.52 -30.76
N TYR A 172 16.15 -12.01 -29.94
CA TYR A 172 14.76 -11.58 -29.98
C TYR A 172 14.59 -10.25 -29.27
N LEU A 173 13.75 -9.38 -29.82
CA LEU A 173 13.25 -8.21 -29.10
C LEU A 173 11.98 -8.60 -28.31
N LEU A 174 12.06 -8.47 -26.99
CA LEU A 174 10.95 -8.70 -26.07
C LEU A 174 10.27 -7.37 -25.73
N PHE A 175 8.98 -7.43 -25.41
CA PHE A 175 8.20 -6.27 -24.96
C PHE A 175 7.34 -6.62 -23.74
N ASP A 176 7.52 -5.85 -22.69
CA ASP A 176 6.69 -5.84 -21.48
C ASP A 176 5.79 -4.60 -21.50
N ASP A 177 4.47 -4.81 -21.51
CA ASP A 177 3.47 -3.75 -21.48
C ASP A 177 3.25 -3.17 -20.07
N LEU A 178 4.06 -3.61 -19.09
CA LEU A 178 4.00 -3.24 -17.69
C LEU A 178 2.63 -3.52 -17.05
N GLY A 179 1.91 -4.52 -17.59
CA GLY A 179 0.56 -4.90 -17.14
C GLY A 179 -0.55 -3.94 -17.57
N ARG A 180 -0.26 -2.97 -18.46
CA ARG A 180 -1.24 -1.94 -18.88
C ARG A 180 -2.29 -2.49 -19.86
N LYS A 181 -2.07 -3.67 -20.46
CA LYS A 181 -2.93 -4.30 -21.47
C LYS A 181 -3.22 -3.38 -22.66
N LYS A 182 -2.31 -2.45 -22.95
CA LYS A 182 -2.42 -1.53 -24.08
C LYS A 182 -1.59 -2.06 -25.24
N PRO A 183 -2.19 -2.31 -26.41
CA PRO A 183 -1.45 -2.82 -27.55
C PRO A 183 -0.50 -1.74 -28.11
N LEU A 184 0.75 -2.12 -28.38
CA LEU A 184 1.74 -1.22 -28.97
C LEU A 184 1.49 -1.07 -30.47
N GLN A 185 1.28 0.17 -30.92
CA GLN A 185 0.99 0.48 -32.31
C GLN A 185 2.25 0.38 -33.18
N ARG A 186 2.11 -0.14 -34.40
CA ARG A 186 3.20 -0.41 -35.34
C ARG A 186 4.12 0.77 -35.57
N ASN A 187 3.55 1.94 -35.88
CA ASN A 187 4.35 3.12 -36.21
C ASN A 187 5.16 3.61 -35.01
N TYR A 188 4.64 3.42 -33.80
CA TYR A 188 5.35 3.75 -32.57
C TYR A 188 6.45 2.74 -32.26
N ALA A 189 6.15 1.44 -32.39
CA ALA A 189 7.14 0.37 -32.28
C ALA A 189 8.31 0.59 -33.26
N ARG A 190 8.03 0.94 -34.52
CA ARG A 190 9.05 1.23 -35.53
C ARG A 190 9.98 2.38 -35.13
N ARG A 191 9.44 3.45 -34.51
CA ARG A 191 10.24 4.56 -33.98
C ARG A 191 11.13 4.09 -32.84
N ILE A 192 10.57 3.35 -31.89
CA ILE A 192 11.31 2.81 -30.74
C ILE A 192 12.44 1.88 -31.21
N VAL A 193 12.15 0.92 -32.08
CA VAL A 193 13.13 -0.04 -32.61
C VAL A 193 14.25 0.68 -33.36
N ARG A 194 13.91 1.67 -34.19
CA ARG A 194 14.90 2.52 -34.83
C ARG A 194 15.80 3.21 -33.81
N THR A 195 15.21 3.84 -32.80
CA THR A 195 15.95 4.54 -31.73
C THR A 195 16.85 3.59 -30.95
N ILE A 196 16.42 2.36 -30.65
CA ILE A 196 17.24 1.33 -30.01
C ILE A 196 18.47 1.05 -30.89
N LEU A 197 18.26 0.70 -32.16
CA LEU A 197 19.34 0.32 -33.07
C LEU A 197 20.30 1.49 -33.39
N GLU A 198 19.80 2.73 -33.47
CA GLU A 198 20.62 3.91 -33.78
C GLU A 198 21.40 4.43 -32.56
N ARG A 199 20.81 4.42 -31.35
CA ARG A 199 21.44 5.03 -30.16
C ARG A 199 22.17 4.04 -29.27
N LYS A 200 21.69 2.80 -29.18
CA LYS A 200 22.36 1.76 -28.37
C LYS A 200 23.51 1.11 -29.15
N TYR A 201 23.35 1.00 -30.47
CA TYR A 201 24.27 0.29 -31.37
C TYR A 201 24.81 1.18 -32.51
N PRO A 202 25.28 2.42 -32.25
CA PRO A 202 25.59 3.41 -33.28
C PRO A 202 26.62 2.93 -34.31
N ASP A 203 27.64 2.19 -33.88
CA ASP A 203 28.74 1.73 -34.73
C ASP A 203 28.61 0.25 -35.17
N VAL A 204 27.53 -0.41 -34.75
CA VAL A 204 27.33 -1.85 -34.95
C VAL A 204 26.29 -2.14 -36.01
N CYS A 205 25.24 -1.31 -36.13
CA CYS A 205 24.12 -1.55 -37.03
C CYS A 205 24.15 -0.62 -38.27
N PRO A 206 24.48 -1.11 -39.48
CA PRO A 206 24.45 -0.30 -40.69
C PRO A 206 23.04 0.21 -41.02
N THR A 207 22.92 1.38 -41.66
CA THR A 207 21.62 2.00 -42.01
C THR A 207 20.70 1.07 -42.82
N LYS A 208 21.28 0.23 -43.69
CA LYS A 208 20.53 -0.79 -44.46
C LYS A 208 19.91 -1.86 -43.54
N TYR A 209 20.66 -2.32 -42.54
CA TYR A 209 20.18 -3.28 -41.54
C TYR A 209 19.04 -2.69 -40.72
N ILE A 210 19.22 -1.47 -40.19
CA ILE A 210 18.18 -0.76 -39.42
C ILE A 210 16.90 -0.62 -40.24
N SER A 211 17.01 -0.21 -41.50
CA SER A 211 15.86 -0.07 -42.40
C SER A 211 15.15 -1.40 -42.67
N MET A 212 15.92 -2.49 -42.84
CA MET A 212 15.36 -3.83 -42.99
C MET A 212 14.60 -4.27 -41.73
N VAL A 213 15.19 -4.12 -40.55
CA VAL A 213 14.56 -4.51 -39.29
C VAL A 213 13.30 -3.67 -39.05
N VAL A 214 13.38 -2.35 -39.13
CA VAL A 214 12.23 -1.46 -38.90
C VAL A 214 11.09 -1.72 -39.90
N SER A 215 11.39 -1.96 -41.17
CA SER A 215 10.36 -2.24 -42.19
C SER A 215 9.69 -3.61 -42.00
N SER A 216 10.35 -4.55 -41.31
CA SER A 216 9.80 -5.89 -41.05
C SER A 216 8.58 -5.89 -40.11
N PHE A 217 8.43 -4.88 -39.24
CA PHE A 217 7.27 -4.73 -38.35
C PHE A 217 6.03 -4.36 -39.16
N LYS A 218 5.23 -5.36 -39.59
CA LYS A 218 4.06 -5.17 -40.47
C LYS A 218 2.72 -5.14 -39.74
N ASP A 219 2.58 -5.93 -38.68
CA ASP A 219 1.36 -6.04 -37.87
C ASP A 219 1.02 -4.71 -37.17
N ASN A 220 -0.27 -4.36 -37.10
CA ASN A 220 -0.77 -3.23 -36.31
C ASN A 220 -2.07 -3.59 -35.58
N PRO A 221 -2.08 -3.62 -34.23
CA PRO A 221 -0.92 -3.46 -33.34
C PRO A 221 0.12 -4.58 -33.53
N ILE A 222 1.32 -4.42 -32.95
CA ILE A 222 2.34 -5.48 -33.03
C ILE A 222 1.81 -6.77 -32.39
N LYS A 223 2.21 -7.91 -32.94
CA LYS A 223 1.88 -9.22 -32.39
C LYS A 223 3.02 -9.73 -31.53
N MET A 224 2.68 -10.45 -30.48
CA MET A 224 3.63 -11.17 -29.65
C MET A 224 3.64 -12.63 -30.07
N MET A 225 4.77 -13.32 -29.89
CA MET A 225 4.81 -14.78 -30.02
C MET A 225 3.88 -15.43 -28.98
N GLU A 226 3.43 -16.65 -29.24
CA GLU A 226 2.64 -17.42 -28.29
C GLU A 226 3.46 -17.81 -27.05
N PHE A 227 2.78 -18.06 -25.94
CA PHE A 227 3.43 -18.62 -24.76
C PHE A 227 3.98 -20.02 -25.08
N ARG A 228 5.26 -20.24 -24.79
CA ARG A 228 5.94 -21.51 -25.09
C ARG A 228 6.17 -22.35 -23.83
N TYR A 229 6.43 -21.72 -22.69
CA TYR A 229 6.90 -22.42 -21.49
C TYR A 229 5.91 -22.37 -20.32
N ILE A 230 5.12 -21.30 -20.20
CA ILE A 230 4.25 -21.05 -19.06
C ILE A 230 2.82 -20.82 -19.52
N LYS A 231 1.85 -21.32 -18.76
CA LYS A 231 0.43 -21.09 -19.08
C LYS A 231 0.02 -19.65 -18.72
N PRO A 232 -0.77 -18.95 -19.54
CA PRO A 232 -1.17 -17.55 -19.27
C PRO A 232 -1.78 -17.32 -17.88
N GLU A 233 -2.51 -18.30 -17.33
CA GLU A 233 -3.16 -18.20 -16.02
C GLU A 233 -2.14 -18.09 -14.88
N GLN A 234 -0.93 -18.64 -15.06
CA GLN A 234 0.14 -18.59 -14.06
C GLN A 234 0.77 -17.20 -13.94
N VAL A 235 0.72 -16.40 -15.01
CA VAL A 235 1.23 -15.01 -15.02
C VAL A 235 0.40 -14.10 -14.11
N SER A 236 -0.93 -14.26 -14.14
CA SER A 236 -1.86 -13.45 -13.33
C SER A 236 -1.77 -13.69 -11.83
N ALA A 237 -1.10 -14.77 -11.40
CA ALA A 237 -0.96 -15.15 -9.99
C ALA A 237 0.30 -14.57 -9.32
N LEU A 238 1.24 -14.00 -10.10
CA LEU A 238 2.47 -13.41 -9.58
C LEU A 238 2.24 -11.95 -9.22
N MET A 239 2.24 -11.65 -7.92
CA MET A 239 1.99 -10.30 -7.41
C MET A 239 3.24 -9.43 -7.53
N PRO A 240 3.13 -8.15 -7.95
CA PRO A 240 4.26 -7.24 -7.96
C PRO A 240 4.84 -7.05 -6.55
N HIS A 241 6.16 -7.11 -6.39
CA HIS A 241 6.86 -6.76 -5.16
C HIS A 241 6.84 -5.25 -4.92
N VAL A 242 6.14 -4.80 -3.88
CA VAL A 242 6.21 -3.40 -3.42
C VAL A 242 7.48 -3.19 -2.58
N PRO A 243 8.36 -2.22 -2.91
CA PRO A 243 9.54 -1.88 -2.10
C PRO A 243 9.17 -1.56 -0.66
N ASP A 244 10.03 -1.90 0.30
CA ASP A 244 9.75 -1.76 1.74
C ASP A 244 9.46 -0.31 2.16
N ASP A 245 10.09 0.68 1.51
CA ASP A 245 9.85 2.11 1.72
C ASP A 245 8.48 2.59 1.22
N LYS A 246 7.83 1.78 0.38
CA LYS A 246 6.49 2.04 -0.17
C LYS A 246 5.40 1.13 0.42
N LYS A 247 5.77 0.23 1.33
CA LYS A 247 4.80 -0.59 2.06
C LYS A 247 4.05 0.25 3.09
N ILE A 248 2.80 -0.13 3.31
CA ILE A 248 1.98 0.43 4.39
C ILE A 248 2.51 -0.13 5.70
N ILE A 249 2.91 0.75 6.62
CA ILE A 249 3.33 0.32 7.95
C ILE A 249 2.14 -0.30 8.67
N LEU A 250 2.25 -1.55 9.09
CA LEU A 250 1.21 -2.26 9.80
C LEU A 250 1.58 -2.42 11.27
N THR A 251 0.77 -1.86 12.16
CA THR A 251 0.80 -2.18 13.58
C THR A 251 -0.42 -3.05 13.89
N VAL A 252 -0.22 -4.09 14.69
CA VAL A 252 -1.29 -5.02 15.08
C VAL A 252 -1.36 -5.02 16.60
N ASN A 253 -2.56 -4.93 17.15
CA ASN A 253 -2.75 -5.18 18.57
C ASN A 253 -2.50 -6.66 18.85
N ASP A 254 -1.29 -7.00 19.28
CA ASP A 254 -0.80 -8.38 19.45
C ASP A 254 -1.37 -9.10 20.68
N ILE A 255 -2.10 -8.40 21.55
CA ILE A 255 -2.78 -9.01 22.70
C ILE A 255 -4.31 -8.91 22.58
N HIS A 256 -4.86 -8.47 21.46
CA HIS A 256 -6.29 -8.17 21.33
C HIS A 256 -7.22 -9.33 21.74
N GLU A 257 -6.76 -10.58 21.61
CA GLU A 257 -7.54 -11.79 21.89
C GLU A 257 -7.91 -11.95 23.38
N ILE A 258 -7.20 -11.28 24.29
CA ILE A 258 -7.48 -11.33 25.74
C ILE A 258 -8.88 -10.80 26.06
N HIS A 259 -9.36 -9.80 25.29
CA HIS A 259 -10.69 -9.24 25.45
C HIS A 259 -11.69 -10.04 24.61
N HIS A 260 -12.23 -11.14 25.14
CA HIS A 260 -13.17 -12.00 24.40
C HIS A 260 -14.46 -12.24 25.17
N VAL A 261 -15.47 -11.44 24.83
CA VAL A 261 -16.86 -11.54 25.28
C VAL A 261 -17.55 -12.63 24.43
N ARG A 262 -18.13 -13.64 25.07
CA ARG A 262 -18.74 -14.83 24.41
C ARG A 262 -20.27 -14.81 24.45
N GLU A 263 -20.85 -13.76 25.02
CA GLU A 263 -22.27 -13.56 25.18
C GLU A 263 -22.97 -13.45 23.81
N ARG A 264 -24.18 -14.02 23.72
CA ARG A 264 -24.96 -14.04 22.49
C ARG A 264 -25.33 -12.61 22.08
N GLY A 265 -25.02 -12.24 20.84
CA GLY A 265 -25.32 -10.92 20.28
C GLY A 265 -24.14 -9.95 20.32
N TYR A 266 -23.05 -10.25 21.02
CA TYR A 266 -21.83 -9.46 20.96
C TYR A 266 -21.05 -9.76 19.67
N VAL A 267 -20.89 -8.75 18.82
CA VAL A 267 -20.35 -8.92 17.46
C VAL A 267 -18.86 -8.59 17.35
N GLU A 268 -18.32 -7.82 18.29
CA GLU A 268 -16.91 -7.39 18.32
C GLU A 268 -16.02 -8.56 18.80
N SER A 269 -15.65 -9.46 17.89
CA SER A 269 -14.94 -10.71 18.24
C SER A 269 -13.47 -10.75 17.77
N PRO A 270 -12.60 -11.52 18.44
CA PRO A 270 -11.19 -11.65 18.02
C PRO A 270 -11.01 -12.17 16.58
N VAL A 271 -11.98 -12.91 16.06
CA VAL A 271 -11.96 -13.47 14.69
C VAL A 271 -11.80 -12.36 13.63
N ARG A 272 -12.25 -11.14 13.90
CA ARG A 272 -12.13 -9.99 13.00
C ARG A 272 -10.68 -9.71 12.59
N ILE A 273 -9.78 -9.59 13.57
CA ILE A 273 -8.36 -9.29 13.33
C ILE A 273 -7.69 -10.42 12.57
N LYS A 274 -7.97 -11.68 12.94
CA LYS A 274 -7.44 -12.86 12.24
C LYS A 274 -7.91 -12.92 10.78
N ALA A 275 -9.17 -12.61 10.52
CA ALA A 275 -9.74 -12.58 9.16
C ALA A 275 -9.11 -11.48 8.30
N ILE A 276 -8.92 -10.27 8.86
CA ILE A 276 -8.23 -9.18 8.17
C ILE A 276 -6.78 -9.57 7.87
N LYS A 277 -6.02 -9.97 8.89
CA LYS A 277 -4.59 -10.27 8.75
C LYS A 277 -4.34 -11.34 7.67
N LYS A 278 -5.14 -12.40 7.65
CA LYS A 278 -5.07 -13.47 6.64
C LYS A 278 -5.20 -12.95 5.21
N GLU A 279 -6.03 -11.95 4.96
CA GLU A 279 -6.21 -11.37 3.63
C GLU A 279 -5.13 -10.34 3.29
N LEU A 280 -4.62 -9.59 4.28
CA LEU A 280 -3.52 -8.64 4.06
C LEU A 280 -2.19 -9.33 3.74
N GLU A 281 -1.90 -10.45 4.40
CA GLU A 281 -0.71 -11.29 4.16
C GLU A 281 -0.61 -11.74 2.69
N ARG A 282 -1.75 -11.83 1.99
CA ARG A 282 -1.79 -12.19 0.56
C ARG A 282 -1.32 -11.09 -0.36
N THR A 283 -1.18 -9.84 0.09
CA THR A 283 -1.02 -8.68 -0.81
C THR A 283 0.40 -8.17 -0.98
N ASN A 284 1.31 -8.54 -0.07
CA ASN A 284 2.65 -7.96 0.05
C ASN A 284 2.68 -6.40 0.16
N LEU A 285 1.54 -5.77 0.49
CA LEU A 285 1.41 -4.31 0.60
C LEU A 285 1.89 -3.76 1.95
N PHE A 286 2.09 -4.63 2.94
CA PHE A 286 2.28 -4.23 4.34
C PHE A 286 3.63 -4.64 4.88
N LEU A 287 4.23 -3.75 5.67
CA LEU A 287 5.38 -4.03 6.50
C LEU A 287 4.92 -4.02 7.96
N GLN A 288 4.78 -5.21 8.56
CA GLN A 288 4.41 -5.29 9.97
C GLN A 288 5.59 -4.87 10.85
N VAL A 289 5.33 -3.94 11.77
CA VAL A 289 6.32 -3.42 12.73
C VAL A 289 5.91 -3.76 14.17
N LYS A 290 6.88 -3.80 15.08
CA LYS A 290 6.63 -4.06 16.49
C LYS A 290 5.94 -2.86 17.15
N THR A 291 4.78 -3.09 17.77
CA THR A 291 4.06 -2.08 18.55
C THR A 291 4.86 -1.69 19.80
N LYS A 292 5.11 -0.38 19.96
CA LYS A 292 5.79 0.20 21.12
C LYS A 292 4.81 0.45 22.26
N HIS A 293 5.32 0.57 23.47
CA HIS A 293 4.53 0.97 24.62
C HIS A 293 4.61 2.48 24.85
N TYR A 294 3.49 3.12 25.14
CA TYR A 294 3.41 4.55 25.47
C TYR A 294 2.86 4.77 26.88
N PRO A 295 3.35 5.79 27.61
CA PRO A 295 2.83 6.12 28.94
C PRO A 295 1.35 6.55 28.91
N GLN A 296 0.62 6.28 30.01
CA GLN A 296 -0.79 6.61 30.20
C GLN A 296 -1.12 8.09 29.94
N LYS A 297 -0.19 9.02 30.19
CA LYS A 297 -0.37 10.46 29.92
C LYS A 297 -0.77 10.80 28.48
N ASN A 298 -0.48 9.93 27.51
CA ASN A 298 -0.93 10.13 26.12
C ASN A 298 -2.43 9.87 25.96
N ILE A 299 -3.01 8.98 26.77
CA ILE A 299 -4.45 8.75 26.85
C ILE A 299 -5.12 9.91 27.58
N GLU A 300 -4.55 10.31 28.72
CA GLU A 300 -5.05 11.42 29.55
C GLU A 300 -4.95 12.80 28.87
N ALA A 301 -4.20 12.90 27.76
CA ALA A 301 -4.16 14.10 26.93
C ALA A 301 -5.43 14.28 26.07
N VAL A 302 -6.27 13.24 25.98
CA VAL A 302 -7.50 13.21 25.19
C VAL A 302 -8.71 12.84 26.04
N HIS A 303 -8.56 11.85 26.91
CA HIS A 303 -9.61 11.41 27.82
C HIS A 303 -9.46 12.05 29.21
N ASP A 304 -10.59 12.32 29.85
CA ASP A 304 -10.65 12.78 31.23
C ASP A 304 -9.95 11.79 32.16
N LYS A 305 -9.12 12.34 33.07
CA LYS A 305 -8.32 11.53 33.97
C LYS A 305 -9.17 10.64 34.89
N LYS A 306 -10.32 11.13 35.40
CA LYS A 306 -11.17 10.34 36.30
C LYS A 306 -11.80 9.17 35.57
N TYR A 307 -12.15 9.35 34.30
CA TYR A 307 -12.62 8.26 33.44
C TYR A 307 -11.51 7.22 33.22
N VAL A 308 -10.30 7.64 32.87
CA VAL A 308 -9.16 6.72 32.65
C VAL A 308 -8.82 5.93 33.91
N ASP A 309 -8.73 6.62 35.06
CA ASP A 309 -8.44 5.98 36.34
C ASP A 309 -9.57 5.01 36.74
N TYR A 310 -10.84 5.39 36.54
CA TYR A 310 -11.98 4.50 36.74
C TYR A 310 -11.87 3.24 35.87
N PHE A 311 -11.70 3.40 34.56
CA PHE A 311 -11.72 2.29 33.62
C PHE A 311 -10.61 1.28 33.92
N LYS A 312 -9.41 1.76 34.27
CA LYS A 312 -8.33 0.90 34.72
C LYS A 312 -8.68 0.18 36.01
N SER A 313 -9.09 0.90 37.06
CA SER A 313 -9.37 0.31 38.37
C SER A 313 -10.55 -0.65 38.36
N VAL A 314 -11.60 -0.40 37.58
CA VAL A 314 -12.74 -1.32 37.50
C VAL A 314 -12.32 -2.65 36.86
N CYS A 315 -11.44 -2.64 35.85
CA CYS A 315 -10.92 -3.87 35.25
C CYS A 315 -10.08 -4.70 36.24
N GLU A 316 -9.39 -4.06 37.19
CA GLU A 316 -8.58 -4.75 38.20
C GLU A 316 -9.43 -5.45 39.28
N VAL A 317 -10.66 -4.98 39.53
CA VAL A 317 -11.55 -5.53 40.58
C VAL A 317 -12.62 -6.49 40.07
N ILE A 318 -12.87 -6.53 38.76
CA ILE A 318 -13.82 -7.46 38.15
C ILE A 318 -13.31 -8.90 38.31
N GLU A 319 -14.19 -9.79 38.74
CA GLU A 319 -13.90 -11.22 38.80
C GLU A 319 -13.59 -11.77 37.39
N LYS A 320 -12.53 -12.57 37.28
CA LYS A 320 -12.07 -13.15 36.02
C LYS A 320 -13.20 -13.88 35.28
N GLY A 321 -13.38 -13.57 33.99
CA GLY A 321 -14.41 -14.18 33.16
C GLY A 321 -15.83 -13.67 33.42
N LYS A 322 -16.01 -12.62 34.24
CA LYS A 322 -17.26 -11.89 34.36
C LYS A 322 -17.20 -10.59 33.55
N SER A 323 -18.36 -10.22 33.02
CA SER A 323 -18.57 -8.94 32.33
C SER A 323 -19.59 -8.11 33.12
N ILE A 324 -19.33 -6.81 33.23
CA ILE A 324 -20.29 -5.84 33.74
C ILE A 324 -20.97 -5.16 32.56
N TYR A 325 -22.29 -5.19 32.52
CA TYR A 325 -23.08 -4.40 31.60
C TYR A 325 -23.74 -3.24 32.37
N PRO A 326 -23.53 -1.99 31.94
CA PRO A 326 -24.20 -0.84 32.54
C PRO A 326 -25.71 -0.89 32.28
N TYR A 327 -26.51 -0.65 33.32
CA TYR A 327 -27.98 -0.65 33.26
C TYR A 327 -28.64 0.58 33.91
N VAL A 328 -27.87 1.41 34.64
CA VAL A 328 -28.35 2.67 35.25
C VAL A 328 -27.46 3.82 34.80
N PHE A 329 -28.06 4.87 34.23
CA PHE A 329 -27.34 6.02 33.68
C PHE A 329 -27.76 7.32 34.39
N PRO A 330 -26.81 8.15 34.85
CA PRO A 330 -27.12 9.36 35.60
C PRO A 330 -27.51 10.53 34.67
N ILE A 331 -28.72 10.49 34.11
CA ILE A 331 -29.20 11.52 33.16
C ILE A 331 -29.49 12.86 33.84
N ARG A 332 -30.12 12.86 35.03
CA ARG A 332 -30.56 14.09 35.72
C ARG A 332 -29.53 14.66 36.68
N ASN A 333 -28.75 13.81 37.35
CA ASN A 333 -27.80 14.24 38.38
C ASN A 333 -26.52 13.40 38.34
N ARG A 334 -25.41 14.03 37.93
CA ARG A 334 -24.07 13.42 37.84
C ARG A 334 -23.13 13.80 38.99
N THR A 335 -23.61 14.49 40.03
CA THR A 335 -22.73 15.08 41.06
C THR A 335 -22.15 14.05 42.05
N ARG A 336 -22.75 12.87 42.17
CA ARG A 336 -22.35 11.83 43.14
C ARG A 336 -22.27 10.45 42.47
N PRO A 337 -21.09 10.05 41.93
CA PRO A 337 -20.93 8.73 41.34
C PRO A 337 -21.03 7.62 42.42
N PRO A 338 -21.58 6.42 42.10
CA PRO A 338 -21.58 5.28 43.01
C PRO A 338 -20.19 4.95 43.55
N VAL A 339 -20.06 4.58 44.84
CA VAL A 339 -18.75 4.24 45.44
C VAL A 339 -18.19 2.95 44.85
N GLU A 340 -19.03 1.92 44.69
CA GLU A 340 -18.63 0.66 44.08
C GLU A 340 -18.33 0.81 42.58
N LEU A 341 -17.13 0.41 42.18
CA LEU A 341 -16.66 0.57 40.80
C LEU A 341 -17.55 -0.15 39.78
N PRO A 342 -18.03 -1.39 40.03
CA PRO A 342 -18.96 -2.05 39.11
C PRO A 342 -20.25 -1.27 38.87
N MET A 343 -20.88 -0.76 39.94
CA MET A 343 -22.11 0.04 39.84
C MET A 343 -21.90 1.39 39.15
N ARG A 344 -20.66 1.89 39.12
CA ARG A 344 -20.29 3.15 38.45
C ARG A 344 -20.22 3.02 36.92
N ALA A 345 -20.34 1.84 36.32
CA ALA A 345 -20.17 1.65 34.88
C ALA A 345 -21.05 2.58 34.03
N GLY A 346 -22.34 2.71 34.37
CA GLY A 346 -23.25 3.60 33.64
C GLY A 346 -23.00 5.10 33.85
N TYR A 347 -22.14 5.48 34.79
CA TYR A 347 -21.68 6.88 34.93
C TYR A 347 -20.74 7.30 33.79
N TYR A 348 -20.01 6.33 33.24
CA TYR A 348 -19.00 6.51 32.20
C TYR A 348 -19.37 5.76 30.91
N CYS A 349 -20.63 5.35 30.73
CA CYS A 349 -21.07 4.62 29.54
C CYS A 349 -22.23 5.34 28.83
N ILE A 350 -22.29 5.23 27.51
CA ILE A 350 -23.39 5.77 26.67
C ILE A 350 -24.34 4.71 26.12
N ASP A 351 -24.12 3.41 26.41
CA ASP A 351 -25.01 2.32 26.00
C ASP A 351 -25.07 1.18 27.02
N THR A 352 -25.87 0.14 26.74
CA THR A 352 -26.06 -1.04 27.60
C THR A 352 -25.40 -2.31 27.06
N PHE A 353 -24.65 -2.25 25.95
CA PHE A 353 -24.17 -3.43 25.21
C PHE A 353 -22.64 -3.48 25.06
N THR A 354 -21.94 -2.46 25.55
CA THR A 354 -20.49 -2.45 25.72
C THR A 354 -20.15 -2.93 27.14
N PRO A 355 -19.73 -4.19 27.34
CA PRO A 355 -19.39 -4.68 28.68
C PRO A 355 -18.05 -4.12 29.16
N ILE A 356 -17.76 -4.22 30.45
CA ILE A 356 -16.38 -4.15 30.95
C ILE A 356 -16.01 -5.52 31.55
N ASN A 357 -14.82 -6.02 31.25
CA ASN A 357 -14.24 -7.19 31.90
C ASN A 357 -12.78 -6.90 32.30
N GLU A 358 -12.13 -7.87 32.94
CA GLU A 358 -10.78 -7.74 33.48
C GLU A 358 -9.71 -7.43 32.40
N ASN A 359 -10.00 -7.74 31.14
CA ASN A 359 -9.07 -7.63 30.03
C ASN A 359 -9.29 -6.37 29.17
N ALA A 360 -10.40 -5.64 29.37
CA ALA A 360 -10.79 -4.51 28.53
C ALA A 360 -9.74 -3.39 28.53
N TRP A 361 -9.24 -3.01 29.71
CA TRP A 361 -8.18 -2.00 29.84
C TRP A 361 -6.92 -2.37 29.06
N CYS A 362 -6.38 -3.58 29.29
CA CYS A 362 -5.14 -4.03 28.66
C CYS A 362 -5.26 -4.06 27.12
N ALA A 363 -6.38 -4.57 26.61
CA ALA A 363 -6.63 -4.62 25.17
C ALA A 363 -6.79 -3.21 24.56
N ALA A 364 -7.58 -2.33 25.18
CA ALA A 364 -7.78 -0.96 24.72
C ALA A 364 -6.48 -0.12 24.79
N LYS A 365 -5.70 -0.28 25.86
CA LYS A 365 -4.40 0.39 26.01
C LYS A 365 -3.42 -0.05 24.91
N ARG A 366 -3.43 -1.34 24.53
CA ARG A 366 -2.59 -1.83 23.43
C ARG A 366 -3.07 -1.36 22.05
N ALA A 367 -4.36 -1.18 21.85
CA ALA A 367 -4.90 -0.53 20.66
C ALA A 367 -4.37 0.92 20.50
N VAL A 368 -4.37 1.69 21.59
CA VAL A 368 -3.77 3.03 21.61
C VAL A 368 -2.27 3.00 21.30
N ASP A 369 -1.53 2.03 21.87
CA ASP A 369 -0.12 1.83 21.59
C ASP A 369 0.16 1.55 20.09
N CYS A 370 -0.72 0.82 19.40
CA CYS A 370 -0.63 0.62 17.95
C CYS A 370 -0.85 1.93 17.19
N ALA A 371 -1.90 2.68 17.50
CA ALA A 371 -2.20 3.94 16.83
C ALA A 371 -1.09 4.98 17.02
N LEU A 372 -0.52 5.09 18.23
CA LEU A 372 0.63 5.95 18.52
C LEU A 372 1.90 5.49 17.80
N THR A 373 2.14 4.16 17.73
CA THR A 373 3.27 3.61 16.95
C THR A 373 3.12 3.98 15.48
N ALA A 374 1.93 3.80 14.89
CA ALA A 374 1.64 4.17 13.51
C ALA A 374 1.85 5.67 13.27
N ALA A 375 1.39 6.53 14.18
CA ALA A 375 1.61 7.97 14.11
C ALA A 375 3.11 8.34 14.13
N ASP A 376 3.91 7.66 14.95
CA ASP A 376 5.36 7.85 14.97
C ASP A 376 6.05 7.46 13.66
N PHE A 377 5.55 6.46 12.93
CA PHE A 377 6.06 6.13 11.60
C PHE A 377 5.68 7.18 10.57
N ILE A 378 4.46 7.72 10.62
CA ILE A 378 4.05 8.87 9.80
C ILE A 378 4.98 10.07 10.01
N LEU A 379 5.24 10.42 11.28
CA LEU A 379 6.16 11.52 11.64
C LEU A 379 7.62 11.27 11.20
N LYS A 380 8.00 10.02 10.96
CA LYS A 380 9.33 9.63 10.45
C LYS A 380 9.41 9.54 8.93
N GLY A 381 8.34 9.91 8.22
CA GLY A 381 8.31 10.00 6.76
C GLY A 381 7.56 8.86 6.07
N SER A 382 7.00 7.88 6.80
CA SER A 382 6.09 6.91 6.18
C SER A 382 4.86 7.62 5.64
N ARG A 383 4.48 7.31 4.41
CA ARG A 383 3.32 7.94 3.75
C ARG A 383 1.99 7.32 4.17
N LEU A 384 1.99 6.03 4.49
CA LEU A 384 0.80 5.28 4.88
C LEU A 384 1.12 4.40 6.09
N ALA A 385 0.23 4.42 7.08
CA ALA A 385 0.28 3.52 8.22
C ALA A 385 -1.12 3.00 8.55
N TYR A 386 -1.22 1.75 8.97
CA TYR A 386 -2.46 1.11 9.39
C TYR A 386 -2.31 0.52 10.79
N ALA A 387 -3.13 1.01 11.72
CA ALA A 387 -3.31 0.46 13.04
C ALA A 387 -4.48 -0.53 13.02
N LEU A 388 -4.15 -1.82 12.87
CA LEU A 388 -5.09 -2.93 12.98
C LEU A 388 -5.37 -3.20 14.46
N VAL A 389 -6.32 -2.44 14.99
CA VAL A 389 -6.66 -2.40 16.41
C VAL A 389 -7.97 -3.11 16.73
N ARG A 390 -8.04 -3.61 17.97
CA ARG A 390 -9.25 -4.13 18.61
C ARG A 390 -9.04 -4.03 20.13
N PRO A 391 -9.98 -3.52 20.94
CA PRO A 391 -11.29 -2.96 20.55
C PRO A 391 -11.18 -1.70 19.66
N PRO A 392 -12.26 -1.31 18.94
CA PRO A 392 -12.33 -0.05 18.20
C PRO A 392 -12.34 1.16 19.15
N GLY A 393 -12.38 2.39 18.60
CA GLY A 393 -12.20 3.61 19.38
C GLY A 393 -13.18 4.77 19.11
N HIS A 394 -13.79 4.88 17.93
CA HIS A 394 -14.44 6.13 17.51
C HIS A 394 -15.66 6.59 18.34
N HIS A 395 -16.30 5.69 19.09
CA HIS A 395 -17.39 6.02 20.01
C HIS A 395 -16.94 6.41 21.42
N ALA A 396 -15.66 6.23 21.76
CA ALA A 396 -15.12 6.64 23.06
C ALA A 396 -14.96 8.16 23.11
N GLU A 397 -15.73 8.78 23.98
CA GLU A 397 -15.77 10.22 24.25
C GLU A 397 -14.71 10.63 25.26
N ILE A 398 -14.58 11.94 25.54
CA ILE A 398 -13.62 12.46 26.54
C ILE A 398 -13.75 11.70 27.87
N ASN A 399 -14.99 11.45 28.34
CA ASN A 399 -15.25 10.85 29.64
C ASN A 399 -16.22 9.67 29.57
N SER A 400 -16.43 9.03 28.42
CA SER A 400 -17.36 7.90 28.34
C SER A 400 -16.91 6.85 27.32
N PHE A 401 -17.21 5.58 27.60
CA PHE A 401 -17.11 4.46 26.66
C PHE A 401 -18.48 4.10 26.07
N GLY A 402 -18.47 3.38 24.96
CA GLY A 402 -19.67 2.88 24.29
C GLY A 402 -19.36 2.41 22.87
N GLY A 403 -20.32 1.79 22.19
CA GLY A 403 -20.18 1.28 20.83
C GLY A 403 -19.01 0.30 20.68
N PHE A 404 -18.77 -0.55 21.67
CA PHE A 404 -17.60 -1.43 21.79
C PHE A 404 -16.25 -0.71 21.98
N CYS A 405 -16.25 0.62 22.09
CA CYS A 405 -15.08 1.47 22.19
C CYS A 405 -14.84 1.93 23.62
N TYR A 406 -13.61 1.80 24.12
CA TYR A 406 -13.22 2.30 25.46
C TYR A 406 -12.24 3.47 25.41
N LEU A 407 -11.29 3.42 24.49
CA LEU A 407 -10.29 4.49 24.28
C LEU A 407 -10.25 4.84 22.80
N ASN A 408 -10.25 6.13 22.48
CA ASN A 408 -10.34 6.60 21.11
C ASN A 408 -8.96 6.61 20.43
N SER A 409 -8.58 5.45 19.88
CA SER A 409 -7.26 5.24 19.25
C SER A 409 -6.99 6.23 18.11
N ALA A 410 -8.00 6.49 17.26
CA ALA A 410 -7.91 7.46 16.17
C ALA A 410 -7.73 8.90 16.68
N ALA A 411 -8.52 9.32 17.67
CA ALA A 411 -8.40 10.66 18.26
C ALA A 411 -7.07 10.86 19.00
N ILE A 412 -6.57 9.85 19.71
CA ILE A 412 -5.26 9.93 20.38
C ILE A 412 -4.12 10.06 19.36
N ALA A 413 -4.17 9.33 18.24
CA ALA A 413 -3.22 9.50 17.15
C ALA A 413 -3.33 10.89 16.50
N ALA A 414 -4.55 11.37 16.24
CA ALA A 414 -4.79 12.71 15.69
C ALA A 414 -4.30 13.82 16.64
N HIS A 415 -4.56 13.73 17.94
CA HIS A 415 -4.04 14.69 18.93
C HIS A 415 -2.50 14.70 18.93
N ARG A 416 -1.84 13.54 18.82
CA ARG A 416 -0.38 13.48 18.69
C ARG A 416 0.11 14.19 17.43
N LEU A 417 -0.50 13.91 16.29
CA LEU A 417 -0.12 14.50 14.99
C LEU A 417 -0.40 16.01 14.94
N SER A 418 -1.47 16.48 15.62
CA SER A 418 -1.86 17.90 15.67
C SER A 418 -0.78 18.83 16.22
N ARG A 419 0.15 18.29 17.03
CA ARG A 419 1.31 19.02 17.55
C ARG A 419 2.35 19.37 16.47
N PHE A 420 2.24 18.78 15.28
CA PHE A 420 3.17 18.95 14.16
C PHE A 420 2.52 19.55 12.91
N GLY A 421 1.20 19.83 12.95
CA GLY A 421 0.46 20.38 11.83
C GLY A 421 -1.02 20.03 11.89
N LYS A 422 -1.84 20.69 11.08
CA LYS A 422 -3.29 20.46 11.03
C LYS A 422 -3.61 19.01 10.68
N VAL A 423 -4.62 18.43 11.32
CA VAL A 423 -5.08 17.05 11.07
C VAL A 423 -6.52 17.05 10.58
N ALA A 424 -6.84 16.22 9.59
CA ALA A 424 -8.23 15.88 9.31
C ALA A 424 -8.50 14.43 9.72
N ILE A 425 -9.56 14.21 10.48
CA ILE A 425 -10.11 12.89 10.74
C ILE A 425 -11.27 12.66 9.77
N LEU A 426 -11.18 11.59 8.98
CA LEU A 426 -12.24 11.12 8.10
C LEU A 426 -12.75 9.78 8.62
N ASP A 427 -13.96 9.78 9.18
CA ASP A 427 -14.64 8.56 9.62
C ASP A 427 -15.55 8.02 8.52
N ILE A 428 -15.23 6.80 8.07
CA ILE A 428 -15.97 6.06 7.04
C ILE A 428 -16.65 4.81 7.58
N ASP A 429 -16.64 4.60 8.90
CA ASP A 429 -17.48 3.61 9.57
C ASP A 429 -18.96 3.90 9.32
N TYR A 430 -19.80 2.86 9.33
CA TYR A 430 -21.24 3.03 9.16
C TYR A 430 -21.85 3.93 10.24
N HIS A 431 -21.30 3.91 11.46
CA HIS A 431 -21.79 4.68 12.59
C HIS A 431 -21.08 6.02 12.73
N HIS A 432 -21.78 7.00 13.32
CA HIS A 432 -21.18 8.29 13.61
C HIS A 432 -20.09 8.15 14.68
N GLY A 433 -18.88 8.64 14.39
CA GLY A 433 -17.79 8.74 15.34
C GLY A 433 -17.98 9.84 16.38
N ASN A 434 -19.03 9.75 17.20
CA ASN A 434 -19.40 10.75 18.21
C ASN A 434 -18.27 11.04 19.21
N GLY A 435 -17.44 10.05 19.54
CA GLY A 435 -16.28 10.23 20.40
C GLY A 435 -15.27 11.20 19.82
N GLN A 436 -14.95 11.04 18.53
CA GLN A 436 -14.03 11.93 17.82
C GLN A 436 -14.61 13.34 17.74
N GLN A 437 -15.88 13.47 17.37
CA GLN A 437 -16.58 14.74 17.33
C GLN A 437 -16.52 15.45 18.70
N HIS A 438 -16.85 14.76 19.79
CA HIS A 438 -16.87 15.34 21.14
C HIS A 438 -15.46 15.82 21.55
N ILE A 439 -14.42 15.02 21.30
CA ILE A 439 -13.03 15.34 21.67
C ILE A 439 -12.52 16.62 21.00
N PHE A 440 -12.90 16.88 19.75
CA PHE A 440 -12.39 18.01 18.95
C PHE A 440 -13.42 19.12 18.71
N TYR A 441 -14.61 19.05 19.32
CA TYR A 441 -15.75 19.93 18.98
C TYR A 441 -15.46 21.43 19.11
N ASN A 442 -14.57 21.80 20.05
CA ASN A 442 -14.15 23.18 20.32
C ASN A 442 -12.78 23.54 19.71
N ARG A 443 -12.26 22.73 18.76
CA ARG A 443 -10.90 22.85 18.23
C ARG A 443 -10.90 23.02 16.71
N ASN A 444 -9.95 23.80 16.20
CA ASN A 444 -9.75 24.04 14.76
C ASN A 444 -8.42 23.51 14.21
N ASP A 445 -7.58 22.92 15.05
CA ASP A 445 -6.35 22.24 14.65
C ASP A 445 -6.62 20.80 14.16
N VAL A 446 -7.80 20.27 14.46
CA VAL A 446 -8.31 18.98 13.97
C VAL A 446 -9.70 19.15 13.36
N LEU A 447 -9.83 18.89 12.05
CA LEU A 447 -11.11 18.81 11.35
C LEU A 447 -11.71 17.41 11.51
N THR A 448 -12.92 17.28 12.02
CA THR A 448 -13.65 16.01 12.10
C THR A 448 -14.70 15.93 11.00
N ILE A 449 -14.64 14.86 10.19
CA ILE A 449 -15.63 14.57 9.15
C ILE A 449 -16.11 13.13 9.33
N SER A 450 -17.42 12.90 9.32
CA SER A 450 -17.99 11.56 9.42
C SER A 450 -19.11 11.34 8.40
N ILE A 451 -19.08 10.19 7.71
CA ILE A 451 -20.12 9.74 6.77
C ILE A 451 -20.78 8.49 7.34
N HIS A 452 -22.03 8.58 7.76
CA HIS A 452 -22.67 7.55 8.58
C HIS A 452 -24.16 7.42 8.29
N GLY A 453 -24.77 6.31 8.75
CA GLY A 453 -26.22 6.16 8.79
C GLY A 453 -26.86 7.25 9.64
N HIS A 454 -27.96 7.83 9.18
CA HIS A 454 -28.61 8.94 9.87
C HIS A 454 -28.97 8.53 11.32
N PRO A 455 -28.66 9.38 12.33
CA PRO A 455 -28.91 9.06 13.73
C PRO A 455 -30.38 8.77 14.10
N LYS A 456 -31.34 9.07 13.23
CA LYS A 456 -32.75 8.73 13.49
C LYS A 456 -33.02 7.22 13.50
N PHE A 457 -32.13 6.42 12.93
CA PHE A 457 -32.25 4.95 12.87
C PHE A 457 -30.94 4.20 13.17
N ALA A 458 -29.79 4.89 13.16
CA ALA A 458 -28.49 4.28 13.44
C ALA A 458 -27.90 4.81 14.76
N TYR A 459 -27.20 3.94 15.48
CA TYR A 459 -26.40 4.32 16.64
C TYR A 459 -25.36 5.40 16.23
N PRO A 460 -25.13 6.45 17.04
CA PRO A 460 -25.45 6.61 18.46
C PRO A 460 -26.76 7.33 18.78
N PHE A 461 -27.63 7.57 17.79
CA PHE A 461 -28.96 8.18 17.91
C PHE A 461 -29.05 9.66 18.33
N PHE A 462 -28.13 10.14 19.17
CA PHE A 462 -28.23 11.45 19.81
C PHE A 462 -27.27 12.51 19.26
N THR A 463 -26.34 12.11 18.38
CA THR A 463 -25.38 12.97 17.70
C THR A 463 -25.15 12.48 16.27
N GLY A 464 -24.49 13.27 15.44
CA GLY A 464 -24.24 12.99 14.02
C GLY A 464 -25.21 13.73 13.11
N PHE A 465 -26.00 14.65 13.63
CA PHE A 465 -26.88 15.47 12.81
C PHE A 465 -26.06 16.50 12.03
N LYS A 466 -26.58 16.90 10.86
CA LYS A 466 -25.88 17.76 9.88
C LYS A 466 -25.61 19.18 10.40
N ASP A 467 -26.40 19.63 11.36
CA ASP A 467 -26.35 20.96 11.99
C ASP A 467 -25.31 21.06 13.12
N GLU A 468 -24.75 19.95 13.57
CA GLU A 468 -23.64 19.90 14.53
C GLU A 468 -22.32 20.28 13.82
N LYS A 469 -21.89 21.54 13.97
CA LYS A 469 -20.77 22.12 13.20
C LYS A 469 -19.55 22.47 14.05
N GLY A 470 -19.51 22.07 15.31
CA GLY A 470 -18.52 22.52 16.28
C GLY A 470 -18.98 23.77 17.03
N GLU A 471 -18.23 24.13 18.07
CA GLU A 471 -18.51 25.25 18.96
C GLU A 471 -17.24 26.07 19.19
N GLY A 472 -17.39 27.34 19.60
CA GLY A 472 -16.27 28.24 19.85
C GLY A 472 -15.28 28.30 18.68
N ASP A 473 -14.00 28.10 18.96
CA ASP A 473 -12.94 28.07 17.95
C ASP A 473 -13.08 26.93 16.94
N GLY A 474 -13.78 25.85 17.30
CA GLY A 474 -14.06 24.70 16.45
C GLY A 474 -15.25 24.85 15.52
N LEU A 475 -15.97 25.99 15.56
CA LEU A 475 -17.11 26.22 14.66
C LEU A 475 -16.66 26.17 13.19
N GLY A 476 -17.29 25.28 12.42
CA GLY A 476 -16.96 24.99 11.03
C GLY A 476 -15.95 23.86 10.84
N PHE A 477 -15.39 23.31 11.92
CA PHE A 477 -14.39 22.22 11.90
C PHE A 477 -14.97 20.86 12.32
N ASN A 478 -16.29 20.73 12.42
CA ASN A 478 -17.00 19.45 12.44
C ASN A 478 -17.98 19.37 11.26
N VAL A 479 -17.95 18.27 10.51
CA VAL A 479 -18.81 18.07 9.34
C VAL A 479 -19.40 16.67 9.35
N ASN A 480 -20.72 16.60 9.56
CA ASN A 480 -21.48 15.35 9.52
C ASN A 480 -22.20 15.18 8.18
N TYR A 481 -22.09 13.99 7.60
CA TYR A 481 -22.86 13.52 6.45
C TYR A 481 -23.79 12.36 6.86
N PRO A 482 -24.90 12.64 7.54
CA PRO A 482 -25.90 11.62 7.86
C PRO A 482 -26.65 11.21 6.59
N LEU A 483 -26.54 9.93 6.23
CA LEU A 483 -27.12 9.37 5.01
C LEU A 483 -28.36 8.51 5.33
N PRO A 484 -29.33 8.40 4.39
CA PRO A 484 -30.51 7.56 4.58
C PRO A 484 -30.18 6.08 4.78
N GLU A 485 -31.14 5.32 5.32
CA GLU A 485 -30.99 3.88 5.61
C GLU A 485 -30.72 3.06 4.35
N LYS A 486 -31.20 3.54 3.20
CA LYS A 486 -30.98 2.95 1.89
C LYS A 486 -30.23 3.95 1.02
N ILE A 487 -29.03 3.58 0.60
CA ILE A 487 -28.22 4.32 -0.37
C ILE A 487 -27.61 3.37 -1.40
N THR A 488 -27.14 3.93 -2.51
CA THR A 488 -26.32 3.20 -3.48
C THR A 488 -24.82 3.49 -3.23
N PRO A 489 -23.91 2.60 -3.67
CA PRO A 489 -22.47 2.85 -3.61
C PRO A 489 -22.05 4.14 -4.31
N GLU A 490 -22.71 4.50 -5.41
CA GLU A 490 -22.44 5.74 -6.15
C GLU A 490 -22.74 6.97 -5.30
N LYS A 491 -23.88 6.96 -4.57
CA LYS A 491 -24.24 8.08 -3.69
C LYS A 491 -23.27 8.22 -2.51
N TYR A 492 -22.80 7.09 -1.98
CA TYR A 492 -21.76 7.10 -0.96
C TYR A 492 -20.45 7.68 -1.51
N CYS A 493 -20.01 7.25 -2.70
CA CYS A 493 -18.80 7.77 -3.34
C CYS A 493 -18.88 9.27 -3.64
N GLU A 494 -20.04 9.78 -4.10
CA GLU A 494 -20.29 11.22 -4.27
C GLU A 494 -20.15 11.97 -2.92
N THR A 495 -20.72 11.41 -1.86
CA THR A 495 -20.61 11.99 -0.51
C THR A 495 -19.17 11.98 -0.01
N LEU A 496 -18.43 10.89 -0.25
CA LEU A 496 -17.01 10.78 0.08
C LEU A 496 -16.16 11.78 -0.70
N GLN A 497 -16.44 12.01 -1.99
CA GLN A 497 -15.76 13.05 -2.76
C GLN A 497 -16.01 14.45 -2.18
N ASN A 498 -17.24 14.74 -1.75
CA ASN A 498 -17.55 16.00 -1.07
C ASN A 498 -16.79 16.13 0.26
N ALA A 499 -16.71 15.06 1.05
CA ALA A 499 -15.92 15.03 2.28
C ALA A 499 -14.43 15.24 2.01
N ILE A 500 -13.87 14.60 0.98
CA ILE A 500 -12.49 14.80 0.53
C ILE A 500 -12.26 16.26 0.10
N GLY A 501 -13.20 16.89 -0.60
CA GLY A 501 -13.12 18.31 -0.92
C GLY A 501 -13.06 19.22 0.32
N LYS A 502 -13.72 18.84 1.42
CA LYS A 502 -13.57 19.53 2.71
C LYS A 502 -12.18 19.36 3.31
N ILE A 503 -11.61 18.16 3.22
CA ILE A 503 -10.23 17.88 3.64
C ILE A 503 -9.26 18.74 2.81
N GLU A 504 -9.42 18.78 1.49
CA GLU A 504 -8.56 19.56 0.59
C GLU A 504 -8.65 21.07 0.88
N GLY A 505 -9.85 21.59 1.13
CA GLY A 505 -10.06 22.99 1.51
C GLY A 505 -9.46 23.35 2.87
N TYR A 506 -9.44 22.42 3.82
CA TYR A 506 -8.81 22.60 5.13
C TYR A 506 -7.28 22.54 5.09
N GLN A 507 -6.71 21.91 4.06
CA GLN A 507 -5.28 21.73 3.85
C GLN A 507 -4.53 21.14 5.06
N PRO A 508 -4.91 19.94 5.55
CA PRO A 508 -4.22 19.32 6.67
C PRO A 508 -2.84 18.79 6.25
N GLU A 509 -1.96 18.66 7.22
CA GLU A 509 -0.64 18.02 7.07
C GLU A 509 -0.72 16.51 7.23
N PHE A 510 -1.71 16.03 7.99
CA PHE A 510 -1.94 14.61 8.20
C PHE A 510 -3.43 14.27 8.08
N VAL A 511 -3.74 13.09 7.58
CA VAL A 511 -5.10 12.55 7.58
C VAL A 511 -5.14 11.30 8.45
N VAL A 512 -6.12 11.22 9.34
CA VAL A 512 -6.45 10.01 10.09
C VAL A 512 -7.79 9.48 9.56
N VAL A 513 -7.83 8.22 9.13
CA VAL A 513 -9.04 7.58 8.63
C VAL A 513 -9.52 6.57 9.67
N ALA A 514 -10.70 6.81 10.24
CA ALA A 514 -11.41 5.78 11.02
C ALA A 514 -12.06 4.81 10.03
N LEU A 515 -11.44 3.63 9.89
CA LEU A 515 -11.76 2.63 8.88
C LEU A 515 -12.70 1.57 9.45
N GLY A 516 -14.00 1.79 9.30
CA GLY A 516 -15.03 0.76 9.42
C GLY A 516 -15.38 0.15 8.06
N VAL A 517 -15.73 -1.14 8.06
CA VAL A 517 -16.25 -1.84 6.86
C VAL A 517 -17.60 -2.50 7.10
N ASP A 518 -18.32 -2.04 8.12
CA ASP A 518 -19.72 -2.39 8.44
C ASP A 518 -20.75 -1.73 7.52
N THR A 519 -20.31 -0.88 6.61
CA THR A 519 -21.09 -0.45 5.44
C THR A 519 -21.32 -1.60 4.43
N ALA A 520 -20.68 -2.75 4.63
CA ALA A 520 -20.72 -3.92 3.76
C ALA A 520 -22.08 -4.63 3.75
N LYS A 521 -22.42 -5.20 2.58
CA LYS A 521 -23.61 -6.04 2.43
C LYS A 521 -23.60 -7.22 3.41
N GLY A 522 -24.65 -7.27 4.23
CA GLY A 522 -24.85 -8.34 5.20
C GLY A 522 -23.95 -8.23 6.43
N ASP A 523 -23.42 -7.04 6.72
CA ASP A 523 -22.94 -6.73 8.06
C ASP A 523 -24.11 -6.71 9.05
N PRO A 524 -23.97 -7.27 10.27
CA PRO A 524 -25.07 -7.28 11.24
C PRO A 524 -25.36 -5.92 11.88
N THR A 525 -24.49 -4.93 11.71
CA THR A 525 -24.61 -3.61 12.37
C THR A 525 -24.95 -2.46 11.43
N GLY A 526 -24.81 -2.66 10.11
CA GLY A 526 -25.11 -1.67 9.09
C GLY A 526 -26.19 -2.14 8.11
N THR A 527 -26.95 -1.19 7.53
CA THR A 527 -28.02 -1.50 6.57
C THR A 527 -27.59 -1.35 5.11
N TRP A 528 -26.41 -0.79 4.85
CA TRP A 528 -25.92 -0.57 3.49
C TRP A 528 -25.41 -1.86 2.84
N SER A 529 -25.23 -1.80 1.53
CA SER A 529 -24.98 -2.97 0.70
C SER A 529 -23.68 -2.86 -0.10
N MET A 530 -22.63 -2.26 0.48
CA MET A 530 -21.32 -2.15 -0.17
C MET A 530 -20.73 -3.54 -0.42
N ARG A 531 -20.18 -3.73 -1.62
CA ARG A 531 -19.51 -4.95 -2.06
C ARG A 531 -17.99 -4.75 -2.02
N PRO A 532 -17.19 -5.82 -2.11
CA PRO A 532 -15.73 -5.70 -2.13
C PRO A 532 -15.19 -4.72 -3.20
N ALA A 533 -15.80 -4.66 -4.38
CA ALA A 533 -15.41 -3.72 -5.44
C ALA A 533 -15.68 -2.24 -5.08
N ASP A 534 -16.69 -1.98 -4.25
CA ASP A 534 -17.01 -0.63 -3.77
C ASP A 534 -15.93 -0.16 -2.78
N PHE A 535 -15.46 -1.05 -1.90
CA PHE A 535 -14.32 -0.77 -1.02
C PHE A 535 -13.04 -0.46 -1.80
N PHE A 536 -12.78 -1.14 -2.93
CA PHE A 536 -11.67 -0.78 -3.82
C PHE A 536 -11.82 0.65 -4.36
N THR A 537 -13.03 1.04 -4.76
CA THR A 537 -13.33 2.40 -5.26
C THR A 537 -13.17 3.45 -4.15
N ILE A 538 -13.70 3.19 -2.96
CA ILE A 538 -13.53 4.03 -1.77
C ILE A 538 -12.04 4.21 -1.44
N GLY A 539 -11.28 3.11 -1.44
CA GLY A 539 -9.84 3.14 -1.24
C GLY A 539 -9.12 3.99 -2.28
N LYS A 540 -9.51 3.92 -3.56
CA LYS A 540 -8.96 4.79 -4.62
C LYS A 540 -9.23 6.27 -4.38
N LEU A 541 -10.42 6.63 -3.90
CA LEU A 541 -10.77 8.02 -3.62
C LEU A 541 -9.92 8.56 -2.47
N ILE A 542 -9.80 7.81 -1.38
CA ILE A 542 -8.99 8.20 -0.22
C ILE A 542 -7.49 8.20 -0.55
N GLY A 543 -7.01 7.23 -1.32
CA GLY A 543 -5.61 7.18 -1.76
C GLY A 543 -5.20 8.34 -2.68
N ALA A 544 -6.15 9.01 -3.34
CA ALA A 544 -5.88 10.21 -4.12
C ALA A 544 -5.51 11.43 -3.25
N ILE A 545 -5.79 11.40 -1.95
CA ILE A 545 -5.38 12.44 -1.00
C ILE A 545 -3.85 12.37 -0.84
N LYS A 546 -3.13 13.34 -1.41
CA LYS A 546 -1.65 13.37 -1.43
C LYS A 546 -1.00 13.80 -0.11
N LYS A 547 -1.59 13.43 1.03
CA LYS A 547 -1.07 13.66 2.39
C LYS A 547 -0.65 12.32 3.02
N PRO A 548 0.20 12.31 4.06
CA PRO A 548 0.39 11.14 4.89
C PRO A 548 -0.93 10.71 5.56
N ILE A 549 -1.25 9.41 5.50
CA ILE A 549 -2.52 8.87 6.00
C ILE A 549 -2.28 7.77 7.03
N LEU A 550 -2.90 7.91 8.19
CA LEU A 550 -2.99 6.86 9.22
C LEU A 550 -4.41 6.28 9.22
N PHE A 551 -4.53 4.98 8.98
CA PHE A 551 -5.80 4.26 9.10
C PHE A 551 -5.89 3.64 10.50
N SER A 552 -7.00 3.84 11.21
CA SER A 552 -7.34 3.19 12.47
C SER A 552 -8.51 2.24 12.23
N GLN A 553 -8.36 0.95 12.51
CA GLN A 553 -9.47 0.00 12.34
C GLN A 553 -10.59 0.30 13.33
N GLU A 554 -11.82 0.48 12.83
CA GLU A 554 -13.04 0.64 13.64
C GLU A 554 -13.93 -0.61 13.50
N GLY A 555 -15.16 -0.48 13.00
CA GLY A 555 -16.16 -1.53 12.87
C GLY A 555 -16.00 -2.49 11.69
N GLY A 556 -17.09 -3.17 11.34
CA GLY A 556 -17.12 -4.31 10.41
C GLY A 556 -17.09 -5.66 11.13
N TYR A 557 -18.19 -6.39 11.05
CA TYR A 557 -18.48 -7.53 11.92
C TYR A 557 -18.93 -8.79 11.15
N ASN A 558 -19.15 -8.70 9.84
CA ASN A 558 -19.24 -9.89 9.00
C ASN A 558 -17.86 -10.54 8.83
N SER A 559 -17.51 -11.47 9.74
CA SER A 559 -16.21 -12.15 9.78
C SER A 559 -15.84 -12.91 8.51
N ARG A 560 -16.82 -13.29 7.67
CA ARG A 560 -16.57 -13.96 6.38
C ARG A 560 -16.10 -12.99 5.30
N GLN A 561 -16.44 -11.71 5.41
CA GLN A 561 -16.19 -10.70 4.37
C GLN A 561 -15.21 -9.61 4.80
N ILE A 562 -15.07 -9.33 6.10
CA ILE A 562 -14.27 -8.23 6.64
C ILE A 562 -12.85 -8.17 6.05
N GLY A 563 -12.15 -9.30 6.00
CA GLY A 563 -10.79 -9.34 5.46
C GLY A 563 -10.74 -9.04 3.96
N VAL A 564 -11.72 -9.52 3.19
CA VAL A 564 -11.78 -9.26 1.74
C VAL A 564 -12.07 -7.78 1.49
N ASN A 565 -12.99 -7.18 2.26
CA ASN A 565 -13.33 -5.77 2.16
C ASN A 565 -12.13 -4.87 2.49
N VAL A 566 -11.44 -5.13 3.60
CA VAL A 566 -10.23 -4.40 4.00
C VAL A 566 -9.10 -4.57 2.97
N ARG A 567 -8.91 -5.79 2.43
CA ARG A 567 -7.94 -6.04 1.36
C ARG A 567 -8.24 -5.24 0.09
N GLN A 568 -9.49 -5.24 -0.37
CA GLN A 568 -9.90 -4.45 -1.54
C GLN A 568 -9.71 -2.96 -1.30
N PHE A 569 -10.08 -2.46 -0.12
CA PHE A 569 -9.86 -1.08 0.28
C PHE A 569 -8.38 -0.68 0.13
N PHE A 570 -7.45 -1.42 0.74
CA PHE A 570 -6.03 -1.08 0.66
C PHE A 570 -5.41 -1.27 -0.72
N GLN A 571 -5.89 -2.22 -1.52
CA GLN A 571 -5.53 -2.31 -2.93
C GLN A 571 -5.96 -1.05 -3.70
N GLY A 572 -7.13 -0.49 -3.39
CA GLY A 572 -7.60 0.78 -3.93
C GLY A 572 -6.74 1.97 -3.48
N VAL A 573 -6.43 2.05 -2.19
CA VAL A 573 -5.54 3.09 -1.63
C VAL A 573 -4.21 3.08 -2.37
N ARG A 574 -3.55 1.92 -2.48
CA ARG A 574 -2.24 1.83 -3.12
C ARG A 574 -2.27 2.08 -4.62
N HIS A 575 -3.40 1.84 -5.28
CA HIS A 575 -3.55 2.12 -6.71
C HIS A 575 -3.40 3.61 -7.04
N THR A 576 -3.69 4.51 -6.10
CA THR A 576 -3.69 5.97 -6.33
C THR A 576 -2.65 6.72 -5.49
N HIS A 577 -2.38 6.25 -4.26
CA HIS A 577 -1.39 6.84 -3.36
C HIS A 577 0.00 6.33 -3.75
N ARG A 578 0.77 7.16 -4.47
CA ARG A 578 2.06 6.78 -5.08
C ARG A 578 3.24 6.99 -4.15
#